data_AF-A0A1F4Y3G6-F1
#
_entry.id   AF-A0A1F4Y3G6-F1
#
_cell.length_a   1.000
_cell.length_b   1.000
_cell.length_c   1.000
_cell.angle_alpha   90.00
_cell.angle_beta   90.00
_cell.angle_gamma   90.00
#
_symmetry.space_group_name_H-M   'P 1'
#
loop_
_entity.id
_entity.type
_entity.pdbx_description
1 polymer ?
#
loop_
_entity_poly.entity_id
_entity_poly.type
_entity_poly.pdbx_seq_one_letter_code
_entity_poly.pdbx_strand_id
1 'polypeptide(L)'
;MTFAILMSLITLGLYCVQQLGVTFAVGAETVMLVAYLQSVRDGVVDEEEKGFARAVRSVKDFGLFFIILSGGAIFANQFFTGQLTEFLSITVLFKWSLIGIVLFMSLIVRGPSLVAGLLQGLSAATWYALFAVHILAPEAPWEQLVTFYAVWLVGFSLCWTIIVFALKGKKPAYVASPINAVSKAAVVITPDRVKPVFKPAPQPVVAPAPVVAFVPPVTVTMPKQEIPVAPKPSIPTPPVPQPAPVAATMPPPPPVPPPPPPKVSVPAPAAPPPPASWLHVMPRTPQELAERKTQTP
;
A
#
# COMPACT_ATOMS: atom_id res chain seq x y z
N MET A 1 24.04 18.93 -24.38
CA MET A 1 24.46 18.16 -23.19
C MET A 1 23.58 18.44 -21.98
N THR A 2 23.29 19.69 -21.64
CA THR A 2 22.45 20.09 -20.50
C THR A 2 21.02 19.52 -20.51
N PHE A 3 20.36 19.49 -21.67
CA PHE A 3 19.00 18.96 -21.80
C PHE A 3 18.89 17.46 -21.47
N ALA A 4 19.84 16.64 -21.93
CA ALA A 4 19.83 15.20 -21.66
C ALA A 4 20.07 14.88 -20.17
N ILE A 5 20.94 15.66 -19.50
CA ILE A 5 21.18 15.55 -18.06
C ILE A 5 19.90 15.90 -17.29
N LEU A 6 19.23 16.99 -17.68
CA LEU A 6 17.98 17.41 -17.04
C LEU A 6 16.90 16.32 -17.16
N MET A 7 16.72 15.73 -18.33
CA MET A 7 15.76 14.64 -18.54
C MET A 7 16.09 13.38 -17.73
N SER A 8 17.37 13.06 -17.59
CA SER A 8 17.84 11.95 -16.77
C SER A 8 17.54 12.19 -15.27
N LEU A 9 17.76 13.43 -14.79
CA LEU A 9 17.44 13.83 -13.41
C LEU A 9 15.94 13.79 -13.12
N ILE A 10 15.10 14.25 -14.05
CA ILE A 10 13.64 14.17 -13.91
C ILE A 10 13.20 12.71 -13.82
N THR A 11 13.70 11.86 -14.72
CA THR A 11 13.37 10.43 -14.75
C THR A 11 13.80 9.74 -13.46
N LEU A 12 15.00 10.01 -12.97
CA LEU A 12 15.49 9.50 -11.68
C LEU A 12 14.60 9.96 -10.53
N GLY A 13 14.23 11.24 -10.49
CA GLY A 13 13.32 11.78 -9.48
C GLY A 13 11.96 11.07 -9.47
N LEU A 14 11.41 10.80 -10.66
CA LEU A 14 10.15 10.07 -10.79
C LEU A 14 10.27 8.62 -10.28
N TYR A 15 11.36 7.92 -10.58
CA TYR A 15 11.62 6.58 -10.04
C TYR A 15 11.73 6.59 -8.50
N CYS A 16 12.41 7.59 -7.93
CA CYS A 16 12.48 7.74 -6.47
C CYS A 16 11.09 7.95 -5.84
N VAL A 17 10.26 8.80 -6.44
CA VAL A 17 8.88 9.03 -5.98
C VAL A 17 8.05 7.75 -6.10
N GLN A 18 8.19 7.00 -7.19
CA GLN A 18 7.50 5.73 -7.38
C GLN A 18 7.90 4.71 -6.31
N GLN A 19 9.21 4.56 -6.04
CA GLN A 19 9.75 3.65 -5.03
C GLN A 19 9.27 4.01 -3.61
N LEU A 20 9.20 5.31 -3.29
CA LEU A 20 8.60 5.78 -2.04
C LEU A 20 7.12 5.40 -1.95
N GLY A 21 6.36 5.57 -3.04
CA GLY A 21 4.96 5.16 -3.12
C GLY A 21 4.76 3.67 -2.84
N VAL A 22 5.57 2.79 -3.46
CA VAL A 22 5.55 1.34 -3.21
C VAL A 22 5.89 1.04 -1.75
N THR A 23 6.94 1.67 -1.21
CA THR A 23 7.38 1.43 0.17
C THR A 23 6.31 1.82 1.19
N PHE A 24 5.66 2.98 1.00
CA PHE A 24 4.55 3.41 1.87
C PHE A 24 3.36 2.47 1.79
N ALA A 25 2.97 2.03 0.59
CA ALA A 25 1.83 1.15 0.42
C ALA A 25 2.07 -0.25 1.04
N VAL A 26 3.27 -0.81 0.86
CA VAL A 26 3.66 -2.10 1.46
C VAL A 26 3.76 -1.99 2.98
N GLY A 27 4.34 -0.91 3.50
CA GLY A 27 4.40 -0.64 4.94
C GLY A 27 3.00 -0.53 5.56
N ALA A 28 2.11 0.24 4.93
CA ALA A 28 0.72 0.39 5.36
C ALA A 28 -0.04 -0.94 5.30
N GLU A 29 0.15 -1.74 4.25
CA GLU A 29 -0.48 -3.05 4.13
C GLU A 29 0.02 -4.03 5.20
N THR A 30 1.31 -3.97 5.56
CA THR A 30 1.88 -4.75 6.67
C THR A 30 1.20 -4.41 7.99
N VAL A 31 1.04 -3.11 8.28
CA VAL A 31 0.36 -2.64 9.49
C VAL A 31 -1.11 -3.08 9.50
N MET A 32 -1.80 -3.01 8.35
CA MET A 32 -3.18 -3.50 8.20
C MET A 32 -3.30 -5.01 8.45
N LEU A 33 -2.35 -5.82 7.98
CA LEU A 33 -2.33 -7.27 8.27
C LEU A 33 -2.16 -7.54 9.76
N VAL A 34 -1.26 -6.83 10.44
CA VAL A 34 -1.05 -7.01 11.89
C VAL A 34 -2.30 -6.63 12.66
N ALA A 35 -2.92 -5.49 12.34
CA ALA A 35 -4.19 -5.07 12.94
C ALA A 35 -5.31 -6.09 12.67
N TYR A 36 -5.35 -6.67 11.47
CA TYR A 36 -6.29 -7.76 11.16
C TYR A 36 -6.05 -8.99 12.05
N LEU A 37 -4.79 -9.43 12.23
CA LEU A 37 -4.48 -10.57 13.09
C LEU A 37 -4.84 -10.32 14.55
N GLN A 38 -4.64 -9.10 15.05
CA GLN A 38 -5.07 -8.67 16.38
C GLN A 38 -6.60 -8.78 16.50
N SER A 39 -7.36 -8.24 15.55
CA SER A 39 -8.82 -8.33 15.55
C SER A 39 -9.35 -9.77 15.50
N VAL A 40 -8.65 -10.68 14.79
CA VAL A 40 -9.01 -12.10 14.72
C VAL A 40 -8.74 -12.80 16.05
N ARG A 41 -7.65 -12.44 16.74
CA ARG A 41 -7.30 -12.98 18.07
C ARG A 41 -8.30 -12.50 19.13
N ASP A 42 -8.65 -11.23 19.10
CA ASP A 42 -9.47 -10.59 20.15
C ASP A 42 -10.97 -10.80 19.89
N GLY A 43 -11.35 -11.10 18.64
CA GLY A 43 -12.72 -11.46 18.24
C GLY A 43 -13.69 -10.27 18.23
N VAL A 44 -13.20 -9.07 18.55
CA VAL A 44 -13.95 -7.80 18.57
C VAL A 44 -13.08 -6.75 17.89
N VAL A 45 -13.72 -5.87 17.12
CA VAL A 45 -13.05 -4.71 16.50
C VAL A 45 -13.51 -3.47 17.25
N ASP A 46 -12.58 -2.79 17.93
CA ASP A 46 -12.87 -1.55 18.65
C ASP A 46 -13.04 -0.36 17.69
N GLU A 47 -13.74 0.70 18.11
CA GLU A 47 -13.89 1.93 17.31
C GLU A 47 -12.54 2.63 17.10
N GLU A 48 -11.62 2.54 18.07
CA GLU A 48 -10.25 3.05 17.93
C GLU A 48 -9.49 2.31 16.82
N GLU A 49 -9.60 0.98 16.76
CA GLU A 49 -8.99 0.17 15.70
C GLU A 49 -9.57 0.51 14.32
N LYS A 50 -10.87 0.77 14.22
CA LYS A 50 -11.49 1.26 12.97
C LYS A 50 -10.98 2.63 12.56
N GLY A 51 -10.74 3.52 13.53
CA GLY A 51 -10.11 4.82 13.30
C GLY A 51 -8.70 4.67 12.74
N PHE A 52 -7.88 3.84 13.41
CA PHE A 52 -6.52 3.53 13.00
C PHE A 52 -6.47 2.88 11.61
N ALA A 53 -7.28 1.86 11.34
CA ALA A 53 -7.35 1.19 10.05
C ALA A 53 -7.74 2.14 8.91
N ARG A 54 -8.63 3.11 9.16
CA ARG A 54 -8.95 4.17 8.18
C ARG A 54 -7.75 5.06 7.90
N ALA A 55 -7.02 5.48 8.93
CA ALA A 55 -5.82 6.30 8.75
C ALA A 55 -4.74 5.56 7.96
N VAL A 56 -4.47 4.30 8.29
CA VAL A 56 -3.49 3.46 7.58
C VAL A 56 -3.94 3.20 6.13
N ARG A 57 -5.24 3.01 5.89
CA ARG A 57 -5.79 2.91 4.53
C ARG A 57 -5.54 4.18 3.72
N SER A 58 -5.73 5.37 4.31
CA SER A 58 -5.41 6.64 3.63
C SER A 58 -3.93 6.74 3.27
N VAL A 59 -3.02 6.26 4.13
CA VAL A 59 -1.57 6.21 3.81
C VAL A 59 -1.30 5.25 2.65
N LYS A 60 -1.95 4.10 2.61
CA LYS A 60 -1.86 3.16 1.48
C LYS A 60 -2.35 3.78 0.17
N ASP A 61 -3.51 4.44 0.21
CA ASP A 61 -4.11 5.10 -0.95
C ASP A 61 -3.22 6.26 -1.45
N PHE A 62 -2.56 6.97 -0.54
CA PHE A 62 -1.56 7.99 -0.87
C PHE A 62 -0.31 7.41 -1.54
N GLY A 63 0.19 6.26 -1.06
CA GLY A 63 1.26 5.52 -1.73
C GLY A 63 0.87 5.07 -3.14
N LEU A 64 -0.35 4.55 -3.30
CA LEU A 64 -0.89 4.15 -4.61
C LEU A 64 -1.05 5.33 -5.57
N PHE A 65 -1.50 6.48 -5.06
CA PHE A 65 -1.56 7.71 -5.84
C PHE A 65 -0.19 8.10 -6.39
N PHE A 66 0.86 8.07 -5.56
CA PHE A 66 2.22 8.34 -6.04
C PHE A 66 2.70 7.35 -7.09
N ILE A 67 2.41 6.06 -6.93
CA ILE A 67 2.76 5.03 -7.92
C ILE A 67 2.14 5.34 -9.28
N ILE A 68 0.84 5.64 -9.30
CA ILE A 68 0.10 5.91 -10.55
C ILE A 68 0.57 7.22 -11.18
N LEU A 69 0.72 8.29 -10.40
CA LEU A 69 1.13 9.60 -10.89
C LEU A 69 2.55 9.57 -11.45
N SER A 70 3.51 9.00 -10.71
CA SER A 70 4.90 8.87 -11.16
C SER A 70 5.04 7.91 -12.33
N GLY A 71 4.36 6.75 -12.29
CA GLY A 71 4.34 5.80 -13.41
C GLY A 71 3.76 6.41 -14.68
N GLY A 72 2.67 7.18 -14.57
CA GLY A 72 2.08 7.91 -15.69
C GLY A 72 3.00 9.01 -16.24
N ALA A 73 3.71 9.73 -15.36
CA ALA A 73 4.70 10.72 -15.78
C ALA A 73 5.91 10.09 -16.48
N ILE A 74 6.41 8.95 -16.00
CA ILE A 74 7.48 8.17 -16.65
C ILE A 74 7.00 7.71 -18.04
N PHE A 75 5.76 7.21 -18.13
CA PHE A 75 5.16 6.82 -19.40
C PHE A 75 5.09 7.98 -20.39
N ALA A 76 4.57 9.13 -19.95
CA ALA A 76 4.48 10.32 -20.79
C ALA A 76 5.87 10.76 -21.27
N ASN A 77 6.87 10.77 -20.38
CA ASN A 77 8.25 11.12 -20.73
C ASN A 77 8.82 10.18 -21.81
N GLN A 78 8.67 8.86 -21.66
CA GLN A 78 9.14 7.88 -22.65
C GLN A 78 8.37 7.96 -23.98
N PHE A 79 7.08 8.29 -23.93
CA PHE A 79 6.27 8.51 -25.11
C PHE A 79 6.79 9.70 -25.94
N PHE A 80 7.09 10.83 -25.29
CA PHE A 80 7.61 12.01 -25.98
C PHE A 80 9.07 11.86 -26.45
N THR A 81 9.87 10.99 -25.83
CA THR A 81 11.25 10.71 -26.26
C THR A 81 11.34 9.66 -27.37
N GLY A 82 10.21 9.03 -27.74
CA GLY A 82 10.16 7.98 -28.78
C GLY A 82 10.70 6.62 -28.32
N GLN A 83 10.90 6.40 -27.02
CA GLN A 83 11.45 5.16 -26.45
C GLN A 83 10.36 4.11 -26.15
N LEU A 84 9.41 3.92 -27.07
CA LEU A 84 8.25 3.05 -26.85
C LEU A 84 8.60 1.57 -26.65
N THR A 85 9.75 1.12 -27.19
CA THR A 85 10.21 -0.26 -27.06
C THR A 85 10.59 -0.62 -25.63
N GLU A 86 11.14 0.33 -24.86
CA GLU A 86 11.46 0.13 -23.45
C GLU A 86 10.19 0.08 -22.60
N PHE A 87 9.18 0.87 -22.95
CA PHE A 87 7.88 0.86 -22.27
C PHE A 87 7.13 -0.46 -22.46
N LEU A 88 7.15 -1.03 -23.67
CA LEU A 88 6.55 -2.33 -23.96
C LEU A 88 7.40 -3.50 -23.45
N SER A 89 8.43 -3.23 -22.65
CA SER A 89 9.14 -4.29 -21.95
C SER A 89 8.17 -5.09 -21.09
N ILE A 90 8.36 -6.40 -21.15
CA ILE A 90 7.55 -7.40 -20.47
C ILE A 90 7.46 -7.10 -18.96
N THR A 91 8.58 -6.68 -18.35
CA THR A 91 8.67 -6.26 -16.96
C THR A 91 7.73 -5.10 -16.62
N VAL A 92 7.69 -4.06 -17.45
CA VAL A 92 6.88 -2.87 -17.21
C VAL A 92 5.40 -3.21 -17.31
N LEU A 93 5.00 -3.96 -18.33
CA LEU A 93 3.63 -4.45 -18.48
C LEU A 93 3.19 -5.31 -17.28
N PHE A 94 4.08 -6.19 -16.80
CA PHE A 94 3.80 -7.00 -15.63
C PHE A 94 3.61 -6.14 -14.36
N LYS A 95 4.45 -5.13 -14.12
CA LYS A 95 4.28 -4.18 -13.01
C LYS A 95 2.93 -3.45 -13.09
N TRP A 96 2.54 -2.96 -14.26
CA TRP A 96 1.23 -2.32 -14.46
C TRP A 96 0.06 -3.27 -14.25
N SER A 97 0.19 -4.53 -14.66
CA SER A 97 -0.82 -5.55 -14.40
C SER A 97 -1.02 -5.79 -12.89
N LEU A 98 0.06 -5.85 -12.10
CA LEU A 98 0.00 -5.97 -10.64
C LEU A 98 -0.66 -4.73 -10.00
N ILE A 99 -0.33 -3.52 -10.47
CA ILE A 99 -0.99 -2.29 -10.01
C ILE A 99 -2.49 -2.33 -10.32
N GLY A 100 -2.87 -2.83 -11.51
CA GLY A 100 -4.27 -3.03 -11.89
C GLY A 100 -5.00 -4.02 -10.98
N ILE A 101 -4.36 -5.15 -10.63
CA ILE A 101 -4.91 -6.13 -9.68
C ILE A 101 -5.09 -5.50 -8.28
N VAL A 102 -4.11 -4.75 -7.80
CA VAL A 102 -4.18 -4.04 -6.51
C VAL A 102 -5.32 -3.03 -6.48
N LEU A 103 -5.49 -2.26 -7.56
CA LEU A 103 -6.59 -1.31 -7.71
C LEU A 103 -7.94 -2.04 -7.68
N PHE A 104 -8.07 -3.11 -8.45
CA PHE A 104 -9.27 -3.94 -8.49
C PHE A 104 -9.63 -4.51 -7.12
N MET A 105 -8.65 -5.07 -6.40
CA MET A 105 -8.85 -5.58 -5.04
C MET A 105 -9.26 -4.48 -4.06
N SER A 106 -8.67 -3.29 -4.18
CA SER A 106 -9.02 -2.13 -3.32
C SER A 106 -10.48 -1.69 -3.51
N LEU A 107 -11.06 -1.89 -4.70
CA LEU A 107 -12.47 -1.64 -4.98
C LEU A 107 -13.40 -2.73 -4.41
N ILE A 108 -12.97 -3.99 -4.40
CA ILE A 108 -13.79 -5.14 -3.96
C ILE A 108 -13.88 -5.28 -2.44
N VAL A 109 -12.82 -4.91 -1.69
CA VAL A 109 -12.68 -5.14 -0.23
C VAL A 109 -13.62 -4.26 0.64
N ARG A 110 -14.80 -3.86 0.13
CA ARG A 110 -15.80 -3.06 0.86
C ARG A 110 -16.86 -3.91 1.59
N GLY A 111 -16.72 -5.25 1.64
CA GLY A 111 -17.72 -6.16 2.21
C GLY A 111 -17.37 -6.73 3.61
N PRO A 112 -18.34 -6.96 4.52
CA PRO A 112 -18.13 -7.40 5.91
C PRO A 112 -17.99 -8.93 6.10
N SER A 113 -17.52 -9.68 5.10
CA SER A 113 -17.60 -11.16 5.13
C SER A 113 -16.28 -11.84 5.49
N LEU A 114 -16.34 -13.14 5.82
CA LEU A 114 -15.19 -14.04 6.02
C LEU A 114 -14.21 -13.99 4.82
N VAL A 115 -14.74 -13.70 3.63
CA VAL A 115 -13.98 -13.47 2.39
C VAL A 115 -13.03 -12.27 2.52
N ALA A 116 -13.36 -11.26 3.34
CA ALA A 116 -12.51 -10.11 3.58
C ALA A 116 -11.14 -10.50 4.16
N GLY A 117 -11.07 -11.51 5.03
CA GLY A 117 -9.80 -11.97 5.59
C GLY A 117 -8.88 -12.65 4.57
N LEU A 118 -9.46 -13.44 3.67
CA LEU A 118 -8.72 -14.05 2.56
C LEU A 118 -8.30 -13.00 1.53
N LEU A 119 -9.20 -12.07 1.19
CA LEU A 119 -8.90 -10.97 0.28
C LEU A 119 -7.84 -10.02 0.85
N GLN A 120 -7.79 -9.81 2.16
CA GLN A 120 -6.73 -9.04 2.81
C GLN A 120 -5.37 -9.72 2.65
N GLY A 121 -5.31 -11.05 2.82
CA GLY A 121 -4.10 -11.82 2.55
C GLY A 121 -3.68 -11.77 1.08
N LEU A 122 -4.63 -11.88 0.16
CA LEU A 122 -4.36 -11.80 -1.29
C LEU A 122 -3.89 -10.41 -1.73
N SER A 123 -4.50 -9.36 -1.17
CA SER A 123 -4.08 -7.97 -1.33
C SER A 123 -2.63 -7.80 -0.90
N ALA A 124 -2.28 -8.27 0.31
CA ALA A 124 -0.92 -8.18 0.81
C ALA A 124 0.08 -8.99 -0.03
N ALA A 125 -0.26 -10.22 -0.41
CA ALA A 125 0.57 -11.04 -1.30
C ALA A 125 0.91 -10.29 -2.59
N THR A 126 -0.08 -9.59 -3.17
CA THR A 126 0.09 -8.81 -4.40
C THR A 126 0.95 -7.58 -4.17
N TRP A 127 0.80 -6.87 -3.05
CA TRP A 127 1.68 -5.75 -2.68
C TRP A 127 3.14 -6.16 -2.52
N TYR A 128 3.40 -7.26 -1.80
CA TYR A 128 4.77 -7.76 -1.65
C TYR A 128 5.36 -8.28 -2.96
N ALA A 129 4.54 -8.90 -3.82
CA ALA A 129 4.99 -9.30 -5.16
C ALA A 129 5.35 -8.07 -6.00
N LEU A 130 4.53 -7.02 -5.98
CA LEU A 130 4.82 -5.77 -6.66
C LEU A 130 6.14 -5.16 -6.18
N PHE A 131 6.39 -5.15 -4.86
CA PHE A 131 7.65 -4.70 -4.26
C PHE A 131 8.85 -5.53 -4.71
N ALA A 132 8.71 -6.87 -4.68
CA ALA A 132 9.77 -7.79 -5.11
C ALA A 132 10.11 -7.57 -6.59
N VAL A 133 9.11 -7.48 -7.47
CA VAL A 133 9.30 -7.19 -8.90
C VAL A 133 9.91 -5.80 -9.11
N HIS A 134 9.59 -4.85 -8.24
CA HIS A 134 10.18 -3.50 -8.32
C HIS A 134 11.69 -3.51 -8.07
N ILE A 135 12.17 -4.36 -7.14
CA ILE A 135 13.58 -4.45 -6.74
C ILE A 135 14.39 -5.44 -7.58
N LEU A 136 13.85 -6.64 -7.85
CA LEU A 136 14.63 -7.80 -8.28
C LEU A 136 14.77 -7.97 -9.79
N ALA A 137 13.84 -7.44 -10.58
CA ALA A 137 13.71 -7.87 -11.97
C ALA A 137 13.49 -6.70 -12.93
N PRO A 138 14.54 -5.96 -13.32
CA PRO A 138 14.45 -5.08 -14.48
C PRO A 138 14.26 -5.87 -15.79
N GLU A 139 14.85 -7.07 -15.93
CA GLU A 139 14.93 -7.80 -17.21
C GLU A 139 14.48 -9.27 -17.18
N ALA A 140 13.60 -9.66 -16.25
CA ALA A 140 13.11 -11.04 -16.22
C ALA A 140 12.11 -11.33 -17.36
N PRO A 141 12.20 -12.49 -18.04
CA PRO A 141 11.22 -12.89 -19.04
C PRO A 141 9.86 -13.19 -18.41
N TRP A 142 8.80 -13.19 -19.22
CA TRP A 142 7.41 -13.28 -18.76
C TRP A 142 7.15 -14.55 -17.95
N GLU A 143 7.71 -15.67 -18.39
CA GLU A 143 7.52 -16.98 -17.77
C GLU A 143 8.09 -16.99 -16.34
N GLN A 144 9.23 -16.35 -16.12
CA GLN A 144 9.84 -16.24 -14.80
C GLN A 144 9.02 -15.35 -13.87
N LEU A 145 8.51 -14.22 -14.37
CA LEU A 145 7.67 -13.30 -13.60
C LEU A 145 6.33 -13.93 -13.19
N VAL A 146 5.66 -14.60 -14.13
CA VAL A 146 4.40 -15.30 -13.85
C VAL A 146 4.63 -16.48 -12.90
N THR A 147 5.68 -17.26 -13.11
CA THR A 147 6.02 -18.39 -12.21
C THR A 147 6.35 -17.88 -10.81
N PHE A 148 7.17 -16.84 -10.70
CA PHE A 148 7.49 -16.18 -9.44
C PHE A 148 6.21 -15.73 -8.72
N TYR A 149 5.33 -14.99 -9.42
CA TYR A 149 4.09 -14.51 -8.84
C TYR A 149 3.16 -15.64 -8.42
N ALA A 150 2.99 -16.68 -9.24
CA ALA A 150 2.15 -17.82 -8.90
C ALA A 150 2.67 -18.57 -7.65
N VAL A 151 3.96 -18.87 -7.61
CA VAL A 151 4.60 -19.54 -6.46
C VAL A 151 4.51 -18.67 -5.21
N TRP A 152 4.79 -17.37 -5.34
CA TRP A 152 4.68 -16.40 -4.25
C TRP A 152 3.24 -16.32 -3.71
N LEU A 153 2.25 -16.20 -4.59
CA LEU A 153 0.84 -16.08 -4.25
C LEU A 153 0.35 -17.31 -3.49
N VAL A 154 0.67 -18.51 -3.99
CA VAL A 154 0.32 -19.77 -3.33
C VAL A 154 1.01 -19.88 -1.98
N GLY A 155 2.33 -19.68 -1.92
CA GLY A 155 3.10 -19.78 -0.67
C GLY A 155 2.62 -18.79 0.39
N PHE A 156 2.43 -17.53 0.01
CA PHE A 156 1.94 -16.48 0.91
C PHE A 156 0.53 -16.79 1.41
N SER A 157 -0.38 -17.21 0.51
CA SER A 157 -1.77 -17.52 0.88
C SER A 157 -1.85 -18.72 1.83
N LEU A 158 -1.01 -19.75 1.61
CA LEU A 158 -0.94 -20.92 2.49
C LEU A 158 -0.40 -20.52 3.88
N CYS A 159 0.68 -19.74 3.93
CA CYS A 159 1.20 -19.21 5.19
C CYS A 159 0.16 -18.35 5.92
N TRP A 160 -0.49 -17.42 5.22
CA TRP A 160 -1.51 -16.53 5.76
C TRP A 160 -2.70 -17.31 6.34
N THR A 161 -3.22 -18.27 5.58
CA THR A 161 -4.36 -19.09 6.02
C THR A 161 -4.01 -19.93 7.25
N ILE A 162 -2.80 -20.50 7.32
CA ILE A 162 -2.30 -21.21 8.51
C ILE A 162 -2.27 -20.27 9.73
N ILE A 163 -1.72 -19.07 9.59
CA ILE A 163 -1.64 -18.09 10.69
C ILE A 163 -3.04 -17.71 11.17
N VAL A 164 -3.95 -17.35 10.26
CA VAL A 164 -5.34 -16.97 10.60
C VAL A 164 -6.07 -18.14 11.27
N PHE A 165 -5.89 -19.36 10.79
CA PHE A 165 -6.49 -20.56 11.38
C PHE A 165 -5.95 -20.85 12.78
N ALA A 166 -4.62 -20.75 12.97
CA ALA A 166 -3.96 -20.97 14.25
C ALA A 166 -4.39 -19.96 15.33
N LEU A 167 -4.71 -18.72 14.95
CA LEU A 167 -5.23 -17.71 15.87
C LEU A 167 -6.71 -17.93 16.22
N LYS A 168 -7.54 -18.34 15.25
CA LYS A 168 -8.98 -18.61 15.51
C LYS A 168 -9.23 -19.77 16.48
N GLY A 169 -8.35 -20.77 16.49
CA GLY A 169 -8.45 -21.93 17.38
C GLY A 169 -8.25 -21.59 18.87
N LYS A 170 -7.64 -20.44 19.16
CA LYS A 170 -7.40 -19.95 20.51
C LYS A 170 -8.42 -18.86 20.84
N LYS A 171 -9.72 -19.20 20.87
CA LYS A 171 -10.69 -18.29 21.47
C LYS A 171 -10.28 -18.11 22.93
N PRO A 172 -9.83 -16.93 23.38
CA PRO A 172 -9.70 -16.74 24.80
C PRO A 172 -11.09 -16.97 25.37
N ALA A 173 -11.19 -17.81 26.41
CA ALA A 173 -12.32 -17.81 27.32
C ALA A 173 -12.31 -16.47 28.06
N TYR A 174 -12.38 -15.35 27.32
CA TYR A 174 -12.63 -14.03 27.83
C TYR A 174 -14.09 -14.05 28.24
N VAL A 175 -14.27 -14.65 29.42
CA VAL A 175 -15.26 -14.38 30.44
C VAL A 175 -16.15 -13.24 29.96
N ALA A 176 -17.41 -13.58 29.68
CA ALA A 176 -18.48 -12.62 29.52
C ALA A 176 -18.34 -11.57 30.61
N SER A 177 -17.67 -10.45 30.30
CA SER A 177 -17.44 -9.42 31.30
C SER A 177 -18.82 -8.86 31.60
N PRO A 178 -19.34 -9.02 32.84
CA PRO A 178 -20.72 -8.66 33.17
C PRO A 178 -20.98 -7.15 33.01
N ILE A 179 -19.95 -6.36 32.75
CA ILE A 179 -20.02 -4.91 32.52
C ILE A 179 -20.88 -4.58 31.27
N ASN A 180 -20.89 -5.42 30.23
CA ASN A 180 -21.79 -5.23 29.07
C ASN A 180 -23.21 -5.79 29.29
N ALA A 181 -23.43 -6.60 30.33
CA ALA A 181 -24.78 -7.02 30.73
C ALA A 181 -25.51 -5.91 31.50
N VAL A 182 -24.79 -5.05 32.24
CA VAL A 182 -25.38 -3.91 32.96
C VAL A 182 -25.79 -2.78 32.01
N SER A 183 -25.05 -2.53 30.93
CA SER A 183 -25.41 -1.49 29.95
C SER A 183 -26.65 -1.87 29.10
N LYS A 184 -26.89 -3.16 28.84
CA LYS A 184 -28.12 -3.62 28.17
C LYS A 184 -29.35 -3.68 29.09
N ALA A 185 -29.16 -3.72 30.40
CA ALA A 185 -30.26 -3.67 31.37
C ALA A 185 -30.69 -2.23 31.74
N ALA A 186 -29.87 -1.21 31.46
CA ALA A 186 -30.13 0.18 31.85
C ALA A 186 -30.79 1.06 30.76
N VAL A 187 -31.09 0.52 29.56
CA VAL A 187 -31.82 1.25 28.50
C VAL A 187 -33.07 0.48 28.08
N VAL A 188 -33.92 0.18 29.07
CA VAL A 188 -35.36 -0.03 28.87
C VAL A 188 -36.09 0.90 29.83
N ILE A 189 -35.88 2.20 29.67
CA ILE A 189 -36.90 3.19 29.99
C ILE A 189 -37.35 3.71 28.64
N THR A 190 -38.44 3.13 28.15
CA THR A 190 -39.31 3.70 27.12
C THR A 190 -39.80 5.07 27.59
N PRO A 191 -39.48 6.20 26.93
CA PRO A 191 -40.48 7.23 26.73
C PRO A 191 -41.33 6.78 25.54
N ASP A 192 -42.58 6.55 25.87
CA ASP A 192 -43.73 6.38 25.00
C ASP A 192 -43.54 7.03 23.62
N ARG A 193 -43.57 6.19 22.58
CA ARG A 193 -43.60 6.61 21.18
C ARG A 193 -44.97 7.24 20.91
N VAL A 194 -45.14 8.49 21.31
CA VAL A 194 -46.26 9.32 20.87
C VAL A 194 -46.22 9.36 19.34
N LYS A 195 -47.17 8.66 18.72
CA LYS A 195 -47.40 8.76 17.28
C LYS A 195 -47.67 10.23 16.96
N PRO A 196 -46.94 10.88 16.05
CA PRO A 196 -47.33 12.20 15.59
C PRO A 196 -48.69 12.07 14.89
N VAL A 197 -49.74 12.56 15.53
CA VAL A 197 -51.04 12.78 14.90
C VAL A 197 -50.80 13.86 13.84
N PHE A 198 -50.81 13.43 12.58
CA PHE A 198 -50.73 14.32 11.44
C PHE A 198 -52.01 15.16 11.39
N LYS A 199 -51.98 16.34 12.00
CA LYS A 199 -53.04 17.34 11.84
C LYS A 199 -52.83 17.97 10.45
N PRO A 200 -53.79 17.89 9.52
CA PRO A 200 -53.67 18.53 8.22
C PRO A 200 -53.43 20.03 8.41
N ALA A 201 -52.41 20.56 7.72
CA ALA A 201 -52.10 21.97 7.74
C ALA A 201 -53.30 22.79 7.22
N PRO A 202 -53.75 23.85 7.92
CA PRO A 202 -54.69 24.80 7.38
C PRO A 202 -54.09 25.47 6.13
N GLN A 203 -54.91 25.62 5.09
CA GLN A 203 -54.53 26.33 3.87
C GLN A 203 -54.07 27.77 4.18
N PRO A 204 -53.11 28.34 3.43
CA PRO A 204 -52.62 29.68 3.66
C PRO A 204 -53.69 30.72 3.33
N VAL A 205 -54.17 31.43 4.35
CA VAL A 205 -54.87 32.70 4.17
C VAL A 205 -53.80 33.76 3.88
N VAL A 206 -53.89 34.38 2.71
CA VAL A 206 -53.03 35.50 2.30
C VAL A 206 -53.29 36.68 3.26
N ALA A 207 -52.27 37.05 4.04
CA ALA A 207 -52.28 38.23 4.91
C ALA A 207 -51.23 39.26 4.41
N PRO A 208 -51.52 40.57 4.53
CA PRO A 208 -50.73 41.64 3.94
C PRO A 208 -49.37 41.87 4.63
N ALA A 209 -48.43 42.43 3.86
CA ALA A 209 -47.01 42.59 4.21
C ALA A 209 -46.77 43.35 5.54
N PRO A 210 -45.81 42.90 6.38
CA PRO A 210 -45.46 43.59 7.60
C PRO A 210 -44.49 44.76 7.37
N VAL A 211 -44.81 45.87 8.05
CA VAL A 211 -43.98 47.07 8.22
C VAL A 211 -42.75 46.72 9.06
N VAL A 212 -41.58 47.13 8.59
CA VAL A 212 -40.29 46.94 9.26
C VAL A 212 -40.23 47.80 10.52
N ALA A 213 -40.24 47.18 11.71
CA ALA A 213 -39.95 47.83 12.97
C ALA A 213 -38.49 47.59 13.37
N PHE A 214 -37.73 48.67 13.51
CA PHE A 214 -36.33 48.69 13.93
C PHE A 214 -36.25 48.36 15.43
N VAL A 215 -35.59 47.27 15.79
CA VAL A 215 -35.31 46.90 17.20
C VAL A 215 -33.84 47.23 17.49
N PRO A 216 -33.52 48.05 18.51
CA PRO A 216 -32.13 48.36 18.86
C PRO A 216 -31.40 47.15 19.49
N PRO A 217 -30.06 47.11 19.40
CA PRO A 217 -29.27 45.97 19.84
C PRO A 217 -29.29 45.79 21.37
N VAL A 218 -29.62 44.59 21.82
CA VAL A 218 -29.52 44.17 23.22
C VAL A 218 -28.08 43.75 23.51
N THR A 219 -27.38 44.51 24.36
CA THR A 219 -26.07 44.15 24.90
C THR A 219 -26.23 42.99 25.88
N VAL A 220 -25.83 41.79 25.46
CA VAL A 220 -25.78 40.61 26.34
C VAL A 220 -24.50 40.67 27.17
N THR A 221 -24.61 41.05 28.43
CA THR A 221 -23.54 40.90 29.43
C THR A 221 -23.42 39.43 29.80
N MET A 222 -22.36 38.77 29.34
CA MET A 222 -22.06 37.38 29.71
C MET A 222 -21.64 37.31 31.19
N PRO A 223 -22.17 36.34 31.97
CA PRO A 223 -21.71 36.08 33.33
C PRO A 223 -20.27 35.54 33.31
N LYS A 224 -19.43 36.10 34.17
CA LYS A 224 -18.03 35.72 34.39
C LYS A 224 -17.98 34.29 34.93
N GLN A 225 -17.59 33.36 34.08
CA GLN A 225 -17.39 31.95 34.42
C GLN A 225 -16.10 31.82 35.24
N GLU A 226 -16.22 31.59 36.55
CA GLU A 226 -15.09 31.19 37.40
C GLU A 226 -14.65 29.78 37.00
N ILE A 227 -13.46 29.70 36.41
CA ILE A 227 -12.82 28.44 36.03
C ILE A 227 -12.33 27.75 37.31
N PRO A 228 -12.76 26.51 37.61
CA PRO A 228 -12.19 25.74 38.70
C PRO A 228 -10.68 25.54 38.46
N VAL A 229 -9.85 26.02 39.38
CA VAL A 229 -8.41 25.86 39.33
C VAL A 229 -8.09 24.36 39.46
N ALA A 230 -7.74 23.74 38.34
CA ALA A 230 -7.31 22.35 38.30
C ALA A 230 -6.07 22.16 39.20
N PRO A 231 -6.00 21.09 40.01
CA PRO A 231 -4.83 20.80 40.82
C PRO A 231 -3.60 20.63 39.93
N LYS A 232 -2.55 21.40 40.23
CA LYS A 232 -1.28 21.43 39.52
C LYS A 232 -0.69 20.01 39.44
N PRO A 233 -0.44 19.46 38.24
CA PRO A 233 0.21 18.16 38.10
C PRO A 233 1.56 18.19 38.82
N SER A 234 1.74 17.29 39.78
CA SER A 234 3.03 16.99 40.38
C SER A 234 3.94 16.42 39.28
N ILE A 235 4.85 17.27 38.77
CA ILE A 235 5.87 16.87 37.81
C ILE A 235 6.72 15.79 38.47
N PRO A 236 6.77 14.56 37.92
CA PRO A 236 7.69 13.54 38.41
C PRO A 236 9.11 14.05 38.27
N THR A 237 9.84 14.11 39.38
CA THR A 237 11.25 14.45 39.38
C THR A 237 11.98 13.48 38.46
N PRO A 238 12.77 13.96 37.47
CA PRO A 238 13.50 13.07 36.59
C PRO A 238 14.43 12.17 37.42
N PRO A 239 14.52 10.87 37.09
CA PRO A 239 15.45 9.97 37.76
C PRO A 239 16.87 10.51 37.60
N VAL A 240 17.60 10.56 38.71
CA VAL A 240 19.01 10.96 38.75
C VAL A 240 19.79 10.11 37.73
N PRO A 241 20.55 10.71 36.80
CA PRO A 241 21.33 9.97 35.83
C PRO A 241 22.26 8.99 36.54
N GLN A 242 22.02 7.69 36.36
CA GLN A 242 22.99 6.68 36.78
C GLN A 242 24.25 6.87 35.92
N PRO A 243 25.46 6.92 36.53
CA PRO A 243 26.69 6.99 35.77
C PRO A 243 26.78 5.77 34.84
N ALA A 244 26.94 6.04 33.55
CA ALA A 244 27.05 5.00 32.53
C ALA A 244 28.22 4.05 32.90
N PRO A 245 28.02 2.73 32.80
CA PRO A 245 29.11 1.79 32.96
C PRO A 245 30.20 2.15 31.93
N VAL A 246 31.41 2.38 32.43
CA VAL A 246 32.60 2.68 31.62
C VAL A 246 32.73 1.55 30.61
N ALA A 247 32.43 1.86 29.35
CA ALA A 247 32.54 0.91 28.26
C ALA A 247 34.01 0.44 28.21
N ALA A 248 34.23 -0.86 28.43
CA ALA A 248 35.51 -1.48 28.20
C ALA A 248 35.90 -1.19 26.74
N THR A 249 36.95 -0.40 26.56
CA THR A 249 37.52 -0.06 25.26
C THR A 249 37.87 -1.37 24.56
N MET A 250 37.08 -1.72 23.54
CA MET A 250 37.43 -2.85 22.69
C MET A 250 38.80 -2.57 22.04
N PRO A 251 39.71 -3.55 22.00
CA PRO A 251 40.96 -3.40 21.29
C PRO A 251 40.68 -3.07 19.81
N PRO A 252 41.51 -2.22 19.18
CA PRO A 252 41.33 -1.86 17.79
C PRO A 252 41.34 -3.11 16.91
N PRO A 253 40.48 -3.17 15.88
CA PRO A 253 40.46 -4.29 14.96
C PRO A 253 41.85 -4.44 14.28
N PRO A 254 42.31 -5.67 14.05
CA PRO A 254 43.57 -5.90 13.36
C PRO A 254 43.55 -5.25 11.96
N PRO A 255 44.69 -4.70 11.50
CA PRO A 255 44.77 -4.03 10.20
C PRO A 255 44.32 -4.96 9.08
N VAL A 256 43.38 -4.49 8.27
CA VAL A 256 42.89 -5.21 7.08
C VAL A 256 44.08 -5.39 6.12
N PRO A 257 44.37 -6.62 5.66
CA PRO A 257 45.45 -6.84 4.71
C PRO A 257 45.20 -6.03 3.43
N PRO A 258 46.27 -5.48 2.81
CA PRO A 258 46.13 -4.71 1.59
C PRO A 258 45.46 -5.56 0.51
N PRO A 259 44.57 -4.95 -0.31
CA PRO A 259 43.91 -5.66 -1.39
C PRO A 259 44.96 -6.27 -2.33
N PRO A 260 44.72 -7.49 -2.84
CA PRO A 260 45.64 -8.11 -3.78
C PRO A 260 45.80 -7.21 -5.02
N PRO A 261 47.01 -7.15 -5.60
CA PRO A 261 47.24 -6.36 -6.81
C PRO A 261 46.27 -6.79 -7.91
N PRO A 262 45.77 -5.86 -8.73
CA PRO A 262 44.91 -6.17 -9.85
C PRO A 262 45.56 -7.26 -10.69
N LYS A 263 44.87 -8.39 -10.88
CA LYS A 263 45.32 -9.41 -11.84
C LYS A 263 45.37 -8.72 -13.20
N VAL A 264 46.59 -8.56 -13.73
CA VAL A 264 46.82 -8.10 -15.10
C VAL A 264 46.11 -9.10 -16.01
N SER A 265 44.96 -8.70 -16.54
CA SER A 265 44.24 -9.45 -17.55
C SER A 265 45.11 -9.50 -18.80
N VAL A 266 45.80 -10.62 -18.98
CA VAL A 266 46.46 -10.95 -20.25
C VAL A 266 45.36 -10.90 -21.32
N PRO A 267 45.53 -10.11 -22.40
CA PRO A 267 44.56 -10.06 -23.49
C PRO A 267 44.32 -11.49 -23.99
N ALA A 268 43.05 -11.90 -24.00
CA ALA A 268 42.68 -13.17 -24.59
C ALA A 268 43.18 -13.20 -26.05
N PRO A 269 43.87 -14.28 -26.49
CA PRO A 269 44.26 -14.42 -27.89
C PRO A 269 43.01 -14.27 -28.77
N ALA A 270 43.11 -13.42 -29.80
CA ALA A 270 42.02 -13.15 -30.72
C ALA A 270 41.42 -14.47 -31.21
N ALA A 271 40.12 -14.65 -30.98
CA ALA A 271 39.40 -15.81 -31.47
C ALA A 271 39.55 -15.89 -33.00
N PRO A 272 39.81 -17.08 -33.57
CA PRO A 272 39.89 -17.25 -35.01
C PRO A 272 38.55 -16.84 -35.64
N PRO A 273 38.56 -16.22 -36.84
CA PRO A 273 37.34 -15.86 -37.53
C PRO A 273 36.46 -17.11 -37.73
N PRO A 274 35.14 -16.99 -37.54
CA PRO A 274 34.24 -18.12 -37.75
C PRO A 274 34.38 -18.63 -39.19
N PRO A 275 34.35 -19.95 -39.41
CA PRO A 275 34.45 -20.51 -40.76
C PRO A 275 33.29 -19.99 -41.61
N ALA A 276 33.59 -19.55 -42.83
CA ALA A 276 32.65 -18.99 -43.81
C ALA A 276 31.52 -19.94 -44.24
N SER A 277 31.48 -21.16 -43.70
CA SER A 277 30.49 -22.20 -44.00
C SER A 277 29.16 -22.05 -43.23
N TRP A 278 29.00 -21.06 -42.34
CA TRP A 278 27.74 -20.80 -41.62
C TRP A 278 26.81 -19.79 -42.32
N LEU A 279 27.20 -19.30 -43.50
CA LEU A 279 26.37 -18.41 -44.34
C LEU A 279 25.34 -19.16 -45.21
N HIS A 280 24.93 -20.37 -44.80
CA HIS A 280 23.91 -21.14 -45.49
C HIS A 280 22.70 -21.44 -44.61
N VAL A 281 21.56 -20.94 -45.11
CA VAL A 281 20.18 -21.27 -44.76
C VAL A 281 19.63 -20.55 -43.53
N MET A 282 19.42 -19.24 -43.67
CA MET A 282 18.23 -18.62 -43.04
C MET A 282 16.99 -19.09 -43.82
N PRO A 283 15.92 -19.56 -43.15
CA PRO A 283 14.68 -19.93 -43.82
C PRO A 283 14.08 -18.69 -44.50
N ARG A 284 13.97 -18.77 -45.82
CA ARG A 284 13.28 -17.80 -46.64
C ARG A 284 11.77 -17.83 -46.33
N THR A 285 11.13 -16.72 -46.63
CA THR A 285 9.75 -16.34 -46.28
C THR A 285 8.70 -17.45 -46.44
N PRO A 286 7.56 -17.38 -45.73
CA PRO A 286 6.47 -18.38 -45.81
C PRO A 286 5.97 -18.69 -47.22
N GLN A 287 6.19 -17.78 -48.18
CA GLN A 287 5.84 -17.96 -49.59
C GLN A 287 6.69 -19.04 -50.28
N GLU A 288 7.96 -19.20 -49.93
CA GLU A 288 8.85 -20.18 -50.58
C GLU A 288 8.58 -21.62 -50.09
N LEU A 289 7.99 -21.78 -48.90
CA LEU A 289 7.50 -23.07 -48.41
C LEU A 289 6.21 -23.53 -49.11
N ALA A 290 5.43 -22.60 -49.68
CA ALA A 290 4.19 -22.92 -50.38
C ALA A 290 4.48 -23.45 -51.80
N GLU A 291 5.47 -22.91 -52.50
CA GLU A 291 5.85 -23.35 -53.86
C GLU A 291 6.53 -24.73 -53.87
N ARG A 292 7.20 -25.12 -52.79
CA ARG A 292 7.88 -26.43 -52.71
C ARG A 292 6.94 -27.62 -52.55
N LYS A 293 5.64 -27.38 -52.27
CA LYS A 293 4.62 -28.45 -52.19
C LYS A 293 3.97 -28.78 -53.54
N THR A 294 4.15 -27.94 -54.56
CA THR A 294 3.57 -28.16 -55.90
C THR A 294 4.57 -28.74 -56.91
N GLN A 295 5.83 -28.92 -56.53
CA GLN A 295 6.87 -29.51 -57.38
C GLN A 295 7.47 -30.76 -56.72
N THR A 296 6.66 -31.81 -56.58
CA THR A 296 7.20 -33.17 -56.45
C THR A 296 6.31 -34.10 -57.30
N PRO A 297 6.82 -34.70 -58.39
CA PRO A 297 6.13 -35.77 -59.09
C PRO A 297 6.08 -37.06 -58.27
#